data_AF-A0A8S9RAZ1-F1
#
_entry.id   AF-A0A8S9RAZ1-F1
#
_cell.length_a   1.000
_cell.length_b   1.000
_cell.length_c   1.000
_cell.angle_alpha   90.00
_cell.angle_beta   90.00
_cell.angle_gamma   90.00
#
_symmetry.space_group_name_H-M   'P 1'
#
loop_
_entity.id
_entity.type
_entity.pdbx_description
1 polymer ?
#
loop_
_entity_poly.entity_id
_entity_poly.type
_entity_poly.pdbx_seq_one_letter_code
_entity_poly.pdbx_strand_id
1 'polypeptide(L)' 'MDRGCSNCSDQRIIVFTATNKEKPGSAFLRARGIDVHIHMPYCTPDAFEILASNYLNITTHKLFSEIKESILQTEVTRC' A
#
# COMPACT_ATOMS: atom_id res chain seq x y z
N MET A 1 -42.53 -11.62 25.36
CA MET A 1 -42.13 -10.42 24.59
C MET A 1 -40.61 -10.40 24.56
N ASP A 2 -40.03 -11.14 23.61
CA ASP A 2 -38.57 -11.21 23.44
C ASP A 2 -38.12 -10.09 22.50
N ARG A 3 -37.51 -9.05 23.06
CA ARG A 3 -36.71 -8.09 22.27
C ARG A 3 -35.50 -7.61 23.07
N GLY A 4 -34.60 -8.54 23.36
CA GLY A 4 -33.20 -8.18 23.50
C GLY A 4 -32.58 -8.24 22.11
N CYS A 5 -32.48 -7.11 21.42
CA CYS A 5 -31.63 -7.03 20.24
C CYS A 5 -30.20 -7.30 20.74
N SER A 6 -29.66 -8.49 20.45
CA SER A 6 -28.24 -8.75 20.63
C SER A 6 -27.50 -7.68 19.83
N ASN A 7 -26.64 -6.94 20.50
CA ASN A 7 -25.84 -5.85 19.95
C ASN A 7 -25.12 -6.29 18.66
N CYS A 8 -25.77 -6.09 17.51
CA CYS A 8 -25.25 -6.41 16.19
C CYS A 8 -24.22 -5.33 15.87
N SER A 9 -23.01 -5.56 16.38
CA SER A 9 -21.87 -4.69 16.26
C SER A 9 -21.48 -4.66 14.79
N ASP A 10 -21.90 -3.62 14.08
CA ASP A 10 -21.62 -3.41 12.67
C ASP A 10 -20.13 -3.02 12.50
N GLN A 11 -19.27 -4.02 12.61
CA GLN A 11 -17.83 -3.89 12.47
C GLN A 11 -17.50 -3.71 10.99
N ARG A 12 -17.13 -2.49 10.62
CA ARG A 12 -16.76 -2.14 9.24
C ARG A 12 -15.30 -1.71 9.20
N ILE A 13 -14.56 -2.27 8.23
CA ILE A 13 -13.22 -1.81 7.87
C ILE A 13 -13.38 -0.80 6.74
N ILE A 14 -12.83 0.41 6.91
CA ILE A 14 -12.86 1.46 5.89
C ILE A 14 -11.43 1.70 5.42
N VAL A 15 -11.17 1.52 4.13
CA VAL A 15 -9.85 1.74 3.52
C VAL A 15 -9.87 3.04 2.73
N PHE A 16 -8.95 3.93 3.06
CA PHE A 16 -8.70 5.15 2.31
C PHE A 16 -7.37 5.01 1.56
N THR A 17 -7.37 5.28 0.26
CA THR A 17 -6.15 5.35 -0.54
C THR A 17 -5.93 6.79 -1.00
N ALA A 18 -4.69 7.26 -0.94
CA ALA A 18 -4.30 8.59 -1.40
C ALA A 18 -3.07 8.46 -2.30
N THR A 19 -3.15 9.01 -3.51
CA THR A 19 -2.07 8.98 -4.51
C THR A 19 -1.13 10.19 -4.43
N ASN A 20 -1.53 11.26 -3.74
CA ASN A 20 -0.76 12.48 -3.56
C ASN A 20 -0.55 12.79 -2.07
N LYS A 21 0.63 13.28 -1.68
CA LYS A 21 0.92 13.84 -0.35
C LYS A 21 0.31 15.24 -0.15
N GLU A 22 -0.64 15.67 -0.96
CA GLU A 22 -1.51 16.76 -0.55
C GLU A 22 -2.28 16.27 0.66
N LYS A 23 -1.78 16.67 1.84
CA LYS A 23 -2.33 16.39 3.16
C LYS A 23 -3.85 16.35 3.00
N PRO A 24 -4.52 15.19 3.15
CA PRO A 24 -5.96 15.22 3.28
C PRO A 24 -6.22 16.21 4.40
N GLY A 25 -6.94 17.29 4.08
CA GLY A 25 -6.98 18.49 4.92
C GLY A 25 -7.15 18.10 6.38
N SER A 26 -6.49 18.82 7.30
CA SER A 26 -6.32 18.49 8.73
C SER A 26 -7.57 18.00 9.48
N ALA A 27 -8.76 18.14 8.88
CA ALA A 27 -10.01 17.49 9.23
C ALA A 27 -9.96 15.94 9.34
N PHE A 28 -9.16 15.22 8.54
CA PHE A 28 -9.10 13.74 8.63
C PHE A 28 -8.42 13.23 9.91
N LEU A 29 -7.53 14.04 10.50
CA LEU A 29 -6.77 13.67 11.71
C LEU A 29 -7.58 13.85 13.01
N ARG A 30 -8.75 14.49 12.96
CA ARG A 30 -9.44 14.97 14.17
C ARG A 30 -10.69 14.20 14.59
N ALA A 31 -11.15 13.20 13.82
CA ALA A 31 -12.33 12.43 14.16
C ALA A 31 -12.05 10.93 14.03
N ARG A 32 -11.81 10.27 15.16
CA ARG A 32 -11.57 8.81 15.32
C ARG A 32 -10.60 8.26 14.25
N GLY A 33 -9.33 8.52 14.52
CA GLY A 33 -8.21 8.44 13.59
C GLY A 33 -8.05 7.11 12.86
N ILE A 34 -7.32 7.20 11.74
CA ILE A 34 -6.80 6.05 11.02
C ILE A 34 -5.94 5.24 11.98
N ASP A 35 -6.39 4.04 12.34
CA ASP A 35 -5.66 3.15 13.25
C ASP A 35 -4.36 2.62 12.62
N VAL A 36 -4.33 2.47 11.29
CA VAL A 36 -3.19 1.91 10.54
C VAL A 36 -2.88 2.73 9.30
N HIS A 37 -1.66 3.26 9.22
CA HIS A 37 -1.14 3.91 8.02
C HIS A 37 -0.11 3.00 7.35
N ILE A 38 -0.38 2.61 6.10
CA ILE A 38 0.53 1.79 5.29
C ILE A 38 1.12 2.68 4.20
N HIS A 39 2.44 2.87 4.24
CA HIS A 39 3.16 3.52 3.17
C HIS A 39 3.37 2.52 2.02
N MET A 40 2.87 2.85 0.83
CA MET A 40 3.05 2.07 -0.40
C MET A 40 4.12 2.75 -1.28
N PRO A 41 5.42 2.47 -1.07
CA PRO A 41 6.47 3.04 -1.90
C PRO A 41 6.44 2.48 -3.32
N TYR A 42 7.15 3.14 -4.21
CA TYR A 42 7.45 2.61 -5.54
C TYR A 42 8.31 1.35 -5.47
N CYS A 43 8.36 0.62 -6.58
CA CYS A 43 9.11 -0.62 -6.70
C CYS A 43 10.61 -0.39 -6.41
N THR A 44 11.19 -1.24 -5.57
CA THR A 44 12.63 -1.32 -5.35
C THR A 44 13.21 -2.52 -6.10
N PRO A 45 14.53 -2.59 -6.34
CA PRO A 45 15.17 -3.76 -6.93
C PRO A 45 14.80 -5.07 -6.23
N ASP A 46 14.76 -5.06 -4.89
CA ASP A 46 14.39 -6.24 -4.09
C ASP A 46 12.90 -6.59 -4.25
N ALA A 47 12.03 -5.59 -4.28
CA ALA A 47 10.60 -5.81 -4.52
C ALA A 47 10.35 -6.39 -5.92
N PHE A 48 11.12 -5.96 -6.93
CA PHE A 48 11.05 -6.53 -8.26
C PHE A 48 11.38 -8.03 -8.28
N GLU A 49 12.40 -8.48 -7.54
CA GLU A 49 12.73 -9.92 -7.46
C GLU A 49 11.58 -10.74 -6.87
N ILE A 50 10.98 -10.22 -5.79
CA ILE A 50 9.81 -10.84 -5.17
C ILE A 50 8.64 -10.92 -6.16
N LEU A 51 8.39 -9.84 -6.91
CA LEU A 51 7.33 -9.82 -7.92
C LEU A 51 7.62 -10.79 -9.07
N ALA A 52 8.86 -10.84 -9.58
CA ALA A 52 9.24 -11.77 -10.63
C ALA A 52 9.10 -13.23 -10.20
N SER A 53 9.48 -13.54 -8.95
CA SER A 53 9.30 -14.87 -8.38
C SER A 53 7.82 -15.21 -8.19
N ASN A 54 7.01 -14.28 -7.67
CA ASN A 54 5.62 -14.56 -7.31
C ASN A 54 4.67 -14.66 -8.51
N TYR A 55 4.91 -13.85 -9.55
CA TYR A 55 4.01 -13.77 -10.71
C TYR A 55 4.48 -14.59 -11.90
N LEU A 56 5.81 -14.76 -12.06
CA LEU A 56 6.39 -15.43 -13.21
C LEU A 56 7.14 -16.71 -12.86
N ASN A 57 7.31 -17.03 -11.56
CA ASN A 57 8.15 -18.13 -11.09
C ASN A 57 9.59 -18.07 -11.60
N ILE A 58 10.11 -16.86 -11.84
CA ILE A 58 11.49 -16.63 -12.31
C ILE A 58 12.29 -16.04 -11.16
N THR A 59 13.36 -16.73 -10.77
CA THR A 59 14.30 -16.27 -9.73
C THR A 59 15.55 -15.62 -10.31
N THR A 60 15.87 -15.89 -11.57
CA THR A 60 17.03 -15.31 -12.27
C THR A 60 16.73 -15.09 -13.74
N HIS A 61 17.12 -13.94 -14.29
CA HIS A 61 17.08 -13.68 -15.72
C HIS A 61 18.24 -12.77 -16.11
N LYS A 62 18.77 -12.92 -17.33
CA LYS A 62 19.90 -12.10 -17.83
C LYS A 62 19.65 -10.60 -17.78
N LEU A 63 18.38 -10.17 -17.84
CA LEU A 63 17.97 -8.76 -17.79
C LEU A 63 17.73 -8.25 -16.36
N PHE A 64 17.83 -9.08 -15.32
CA PHE A 64 17.55 -8.62 -13.95
C PHE A 64 18.46 -7.47 -13.54
N SER A 65 19.75 -7.52 -13.88
CA SER A 65 20.69 -6.45 -13.54
C SER A 65 20.28 -5.12 -14.20
N GLU A 66 19.94 -5.14 -15.49
CA GLU A 66 19.52 -3.96 -16.25
C GLU A 66 18.20 -3.39 -15.72
N ILE A 67 17.23 -4.26 -15.39
CA ILE A 67 15.95 -3.84 -14.82
C ILE A 67 16.14 -3.22 -13.43
N LYS A 68 16.95 -3.84 -12.57
CA LYS A 68 17.25 -3.30 -11.24
C LYS A 68 17.95 -1.95 -11.33
N GLU A 69 18.90 -1.80 -12.24
CA GLU A 69 19.57 -0.52 -12.49
C GLU A 69 18.58 0.53 -13.00
N SER A 70 17.68 0.18 -13.91
CA SER A 70 16.63 1.07 -14.41
C SER A 70 15.69 1.54 -13.29
N ILE A 71 15.35 0.65 -12.37
CA ILE A 71 14.55 0.98 -11.17
C ILE A 71 15.30 1.96 -10.26
N LEU A 72 16.62 1.79 -10.10
CA LEU A 72 17.45 2.69 -9.28
C LEU A 72 17.64 4.07 -9.93
N GLN A 73 17.74 4.11 -11.25
CA GLN A 73 17.92 5.35 -12.03
C GLN A 73 16.63 6.14 -12.22
N THR A 74 15.47 5.51 -12.05
CA THR A 74 14.20 6.22 -12.09
C THR A 74 14.14 7.17 -10.90
N GLU A 75 14.32 8.47 -11.15
CA GLU A 75 13.96 9.49 -10.18
C GLU A 75 12.45 9.41 -9.96
N VAL A 76 12.07 8.66 -8.94
CA VAL A 76 10.72 8.69 -8.43
C VAL A 76 10.54 10.07 -7.81
N THR A 77 10.00 11.00 -8.59
CA THR A 77 9.70 12.35 -8.14
C THR A 77 8.86 12.23 -6.88
N ARG A 78 9.49 12.48 -5.73
CA ARG A 78 8.77 12.62 -4.47
C ARG A 78 7.90 13.86 -4.61
N CYS A 79 6.63 13.67 -4.92
CA CYS A 79 5.60 14.66 -4.59
C CYS A 79 5.63 14.92 -3.07
#